data_AF-A0A2E3R0U7-F1
#
_entry.id   AF-A0A2E3R0U7-F1
#
_cell.length_a   1.000
_cell.length_b   1.000
_cell.length_c   1.000
_cell.angle_alpha   90.00
_cell.angle_beta   90.00
_cell.angle_gamma   90.00
#
_symmetry.space_group_name_H-M   'P 1'
#
loop_
_entity.id
_entity.type
_entity.pdbx_description
1 polymer ?
#
loop_
_entity_poly.entity_id
_entity_poly.type
_entity_poly.pdbx_seq_one_letter_code
_entity_poly.pdbx_strand_id
1 'polypeptide(L)'
;MVREWGDRPDTTVRWMAHWVAELMERPESAETPEAREEAQRACAEAIQTLWARRQHWPYGAPLQRVVEALNALAGPPERFEKERPEPEAGWAGAMSRIDRLGSEEWQIVRQAAIAEIDLSEEQTILDTSPEDLEDNERELFEALIKLQARQKEAYFKLGSARAEGFGELSSEEKQQRVQDALAAVEQKRAEVLTHASATSPMAASRAEPPGPADD
;
A
#
# COMPACT_ATOMS: atom_id res chain seq x y z
N MET A 1 -25.81 -27.16 0.34
CA MET A 1 -26.19 -25.78 0.72
C MET A 1 -24.88 -25.02 0.89
N VAL A 2 -24.33 -24.53 -0.22
CA VAL A 2 -23.03 -23.82 -0.27
C VAL A 2 -23.38 -22.34 -0.23
N ARG A 3 -22.94 -21.64 0.82
CA ARG A 3 -23.15 -20.19 0.98
C ARG A 3 -22.42 -19.46 -0.14
N GLU A 4 -23.10 -18.46 -0.70
CA GLU A 4 -22.62 -17.55 -1.74
C GLU A 4 -21.38 -16.80 -1.23
N TRP A 5 -20.21 -17.15 -1.76
CA TRP A 5 -19.02 -16.31 -1.66
C TRP A 5 -19.18 -15.12 -2.61
N GLY A 6 -18.82 -13.94 -2.13
CA GLY A 6 -19.05 -12.62 -2.75
C GLY A 6 -18.90 -12.53 -4.27
N ASP A 7 -19.80 -11.73 -4.83
CA ASP A 7 -20.22 -11.70 -6.23
C ASP A 7 -19.18 -11.05 -7.17
N ARG A 8 -18.08 -11.78 -7.39
CA ARG A 8 -17.38 -12.04 -8.67
C ARG A 8 -16.08 -12.76 -8.36
N PRO A 9 -16.08 -14.10 -8.22
CA PRO A 9 -14.83 -14.83 -8.22
C PRO A 9 -14.13 -14.54 -9.55
N ASP A 10 -12.91 -14.02 -9.47
CA ASP A 10 -12.00 -13.86 -10.60
C ASP A 10 -12.12 -15.11 -11.48
N THR A 11 -12.44 -14.92 -12.76
CA THR A 11 -12.67 -16.03 -13.69
C THR A 11 -11.49 -16.99 -13.68
N THR A 12 -10.27 -16.47 -13.49
CA THR A 12 -9.06 -17.27 -13.34
C THR A 12 -9.10 -18.17 -12.11
N VAL A 13 -9.52 -17.68 -10.95
CA VAL A 13 -9.62 -18.49 -9.72
C VAL A 13 -10.63 -19.62 -9.90
N ARG A 14 -11.78 -19.33 -10.53
CA ARG A 14 -12.80 -20.36 -10.81
C ARG A 14 -12.31 -21.42 -11.78
N TRP A 15 -11.57 -21.01 -12.81
CA TRP A 15 -10.94 -21.94 -13.75
C TRP A 15 -9.86 -22.80 -13.08
N MET A 16 -9.04 -22.22 -12.20
CA MET A 16 -8.03 -22.99 -11.45
C MET A 16 -8.67 -23.98 -10.48
N ALA A 17 -9.70 -23.58 -9.75
CA ALA A 17 -10.44 -24.47 -8.85
C ALA A 17 -11.08 -25.63 -9.62
N HIS A 18 -11.72 -25.34 -10.76
CA HIS A 18 -12.31 -26.37 -11.61
C HIS A 18 -11.25 -27.33 -12.17
N TRP A 19 -10.13 -26.79 -12.66
CA TRP A 19 -9.02 -27.59 -13.17
C TRP A 19 -8.41 -28.51 -12.10
N VAL A 20 -8.25 -28.03 -10.86
CA VAL A 20 -7.78 -28.87 -9.74
C VAL A 20 -8.81 -29.96 -9.41
N ALA A 21 -10.10 -29.63 -9.41
CA ALA A 21 -11.16 -30.62 -9.21
C ALA A 21 -11.12 -31.72 -10.29
N GLU A 22 -11.01 -31.33 -11.57
CA GLU A 22 -10.85 -32.30 -12.67
C GLU A 22 -9.61 -33.19 -12.48
N LEU A 23 -8.48 -32.63 -12.04
CA LEU A 23 -7.28 -33.41 -11.77
C LEU A 23 -7.47 -34.44 -10.65
N MET A 24 -8.28 -34.11 -9.64
CA MET A 24 -8.61 -35.02 -8.54
C MET A 24 -9.56 -36.15 -8.96
N GLU A 25 -10.44 -35.92 -9.94
CA GLU A 25 -11.39 -36.92 -10.45
C GLU A 25 -10.74 -37.94 -11.43
N ARG A 26 -9.66 -37.55 -12.11
CA ARG A 26 -8.97 -38.41 -13.10
C ARG A 26 -8.47 -39.75 -12.53
N PRO A 27 -7.83 -39.82 -11.34
CA PRO A 27 -7.50 -41.08 -10.69
C PRO A 27 -8.68 -42.03 -10.48
N GLU A 28 -9.84 -41.48 -10.13
CA GLU A 28 -11.05 -42.25 -9.83
C GLU A 28 -11.64 -42.87 -11.10
N SER A 29 -11.53 -42.14 -12.21
CA SER A 29 -12.02 -42.55 -13.53
C SER A 29 -11.05 -43.46 -14.31
N ALA A 30 -9.84 -43.71 -13.80
CA ALA A 30 -8.83 -44.52 -14.49
C ALA A 30 -9.16 -46.03 -14.43
N GLU A 31 -9.14 -46.68 -15.61
CA GLU A 31 -9.50 -48.10 -15.78
C GLU A 31 -8.40 -49.06 -15.30
N THR A 32 -7.13 -48.63 -15.31
CA THR A 32 -6.00 -49.46 -14.89
C THR A 32 -5.31 -48.91 -13.64
N PRO A 33 -4.71 -49.78 -12.80
CA PRO A 33 -3.94 -49.35 -11.63
C PRO A 33 -2.79 -48.40 -11.99
N GLU A 34 -2.09 -48.67 -13.10
CA GLU A 34 -0.96 -47.86 -13.56
C GLU A 34 -1.40 -46.46 -13.98
N ALA A 35 -2.51 -46.34 -14.73
CA ALA A 35 -3.06 -45.05 -15.14
C ALA A 35 -3.56 -44.25 -13.93
N ARG A 36 -4.13 -44.92 -12.92
CA ARG A 36 -4.53 -44.27 -11.67
C ARG A 36 -3.33 -43.69 -10.93
N GLU A 37 -2.25 -44.44 -10.79
CA GLU A 37 -1.03 -43.98 -10.11
C GLU A 37 -0.39 -42.78 -10.84
N GLU A 38 -0.34 -42.83 -12.16
CA GLU A 38 0.13 -41.72 -12.98
C GLU A 38 -0.73 -40.46 -12.80
N ALA A 39 -2.06 -40.59 -12.84
CA ALA A 39 -2.96 -39.45 -12.64
C ALA A 39 -2.85 -38.86 -11.22
N GLN A 40 -2.65 -39.70 -10.18
CA GLN A 40 -2.40 -39.23 -8.81
C GLN A 40 -1.11 -38.43 -8.72
N ARG A 41 -0.04 -38.93 -9.34
CA ARG A 41 1.26 -38.24 -9.38
C ARG A 41 1.16 -36.90 -10.09
N ALA A 42 0.48 -36.86 -11.24
CA ALA A 42 0.24 -35.63 -11.99
C ALA A 42 -0.60 -34.61 -11.19
N CYS A 43 -1.64 -35.07 -10.49
CA CYS A 43 -2.43 -34.21 -9.61
C CYS A 43 -1.59 -33.64 -8.45
N ALA A 44 -0.78 -34.48 -7.79
CA ALA A 44 0.10 -34.05 -6.71
C ALA A 44 1.16 -33.05 -7.19
N GLU A 45 1.79 -33.30 -8.33
CA GLU A 45 2.77 -32.40 -8.94
C GLU A 45 2.15 -31.06 -9.36
N ALA A 46 0.94 -31.08 -9.91
CA ALA A 46 0.21 -29.87 -10.27
C ALA A 46 -0.09 -29.01 -9.04
N ILE A 47 -0.59 -29.60 -7.95
CA ILE A 47 -0.86 -28.89 -6.69
C ILE A 47 0.44 -28.32 -6.10
N GLN A 48 1.52 -29.09 -6.07
CA GLN A 48 2.82 -28.62 -5.60
C GLN A 48 3.35 -27.46 -6.44
N THR A 49 3.20 -27.54 -7.77
CA THR A 49 3.61 -26.48 -8.70
C THR A 49 2.80 -25.21 -8.48
N LEU A 50 1.48 -25.32 -8.31
CA LEU A 50 0.62 -24.18 -7.98
C LEU A 50 1.05 -23.52 -6.67
N TRP A 51 1.31 -24.31 -5.64
CA TRP A 51 1.80 -23.83 -4.35
C TRP A 51 3.17 -23.15 -4.44
N ALA A 52 4.11 -23.74 -5.17
CA ALA A 52 5.43 -23.14 -5.39
C ALA A 52 5.34 -21.80 -6.15
N ARG A 53 4.42 -21.71 -7.12
CA ARG A 53 4.17 -20.47 -7.87
C ARG A 53 3.46 -19.40 -7.04
N ARG A 54 2.58 -19.80 -6.11
CA ARG A 54 1.94 -18.86 -5.16
C ARG A 54 2.98 -18.06 -4.40
N GLN A 55 4.05 -18.70 -3.93
CA GLN A 55 5.14 -18.03 -3.20
C GLN A 55 5.88 -16.94 -4.01
N HIS A 56 5.81 -17.01 -5.34
CA HIS A 56 6.44 -16.08 -6.26
C HIS A 56 5.43 -15.13 -6.92
N TRP A 57 4.16 -15.19 -6.53
CA TRP A 57 3.14 -14.31 -7.08
C TRP A 57 3.38 -12.89 -6.53
N PRO A 58 3.46 -11.85 -7.38
CA PRO A 58 3.75 -10.48 -6.94
C PRO A 58 2.70 -9.93 -5.96
N TYR A 59 1.50 -10.50 -5.95
CA TYR A 59 0.40 -10.19 -5.01
C TYR A 59 0.09 -11.33 -4.03
N GLY A 60 0.90 -12.40 -4.03
CA GLY A 60 0.70 -13.61 -3.22
C GLY A 60 1.93 -13.90 -2.35
N ALA A 61 2.72 -12.87 -2.05
CA ALA A 61 3.76 -12.94 -1.04
C ALA A 61 3.19 -13.62 0.23
N PRO A 62 3.99 -14.39 0.98
CA PRO A 62 3.53 -14.96 2.24
C PRO A 62 2.86 -13.88 3.06
N LEU A 63 1.64 -14.14 3.56
CA LEU A 63 0.87 -13.15 4.34
C LEU A 63 1.74 -12.53 5.43
N GLN A 64 2.68 -13.29 5.99
CA GLN A 64 3.70 -12.83 6.93
C GLN A 64 4.48 -11.59 6.48
N ARG A 65 4.90 -11.48 5.22
CA ARG A 65 5.57 -10.25 4.71
C ARG A 65 4.62 -9.06 4.63
N VAL A 66 3.36 -9.33 4.31
CA VAL A 66 2.31 -8.30 4.27
C VAL A 66 2.00 -7.83 5.70
N VAL A 67 1.90 -8.76 6.65
CA VAL A 67 1.72 -8.49 8.08
C VAL A 67 2.88 -7.67 8.63
N GLU A 68 4.13 -8.03 8.32
CA GLU A 68 5.32 -7.25 8.70
C GLU A 68 5.26 -5.83 8.15
N ALA A 69 4.92 -5.67 6.87
CA ALA A 69 4.77 -4.36 6.23
C ALA A 69 3.62 -3.55 6.83
N LEU A 70 2.46 -4.17 7.09
CA LEU A 70 1.31 -3.52 7.72
C LEU A 70 1.60 -3.15 9.17
N ASN A 71 2.31 -3.98 9.92
CA ASN A 71 2.75 -3.67 11.27
C ASN A 71 3.75 -2.52 11.30
N ALA A 72 4.68 -2.46 10.33
CA ALA A 72 5.56 -1.32 10.15
C ALA A 72 4.78 -0.04 9.81
N LEU A 73 3.71 -0.13 9.02
CA LEU A 73 2.82 1.00 8.70
C LEU A 73 1.91 1.42 9.88
N ALA A 74 1.42 0.45 10.65
CA ALA A 74 0.54 0.65 11.80
C ALA A 74 1.31 1.13 13.03
N GLY A 75 2.59 0.79 13.12
CA GLY A 75 3.51 1.23 14.17
C GLY A 75 3.57 2.76 14.28
N PRO A 76 3.89 3.30 15.47
CA PRO A 76 4.10 4.73 15.62
C PRO A 76 5.11 5.18 14.56
N PRO A 77 4.87 6.32 13.89
CA PRO A 77 5.80 6.79 12.87
C PRO A 77 7.15 6.88 13.56
N GLU A 78 8.18 6.24 12.98
CA GLU A 78 9.48 6.18 13.63
C GLU A 78 9.86 7.59 14.07
N ARG A 79 9.99 7.79 15.38
CA ARG A 79 10.34 9.10 15.98
C ARG A 79 11.73 9.59 15.53
N PHE A 80 12.37 8.85 14.64
CA PHE A 80 13.66 9.07 14.01
C PHE A 80 13.56 9.49 12.55
N GLU A 81 12.45 10.10 12.11
CA GLU A 81 12.63 11.34 11.34
C GLU A 81 13.30 12.38 12.25
N LYS A 82 14.56 12.11 12.66
CA LYS A 82 15.49 13.13 13.09
C LYS A 82 15.35 14.20 12.05
N GLU A 83 15.04 15.42 12.50
CA GLU A 83 15.09 16.63 11.69
C GLU A 83 16.33 16.52 10.80
N ARG A 84 16.14 16.05 9.55
CA ARG A 84 17.25 16.00 8.62
C ARG A 84 17.65 17.45 8.51
N PRO A 85 18.94 17.78 8.74
CA PRO A 85 19.39 19.17 8.69
C PRO A 85 18.82 19.80 7.42
N GLU A 86 18.26 21.01 7.58
CA GLU A 86 17.69 21.77 6.48
C GLU A 86 18.64 21.69 5.29
N PRO A 87 18.23 21.08 4.18
CA PRO A 87 19.17 20.78 3.12
C PRO A 87 19.71 22.08 2.52
N GLU A 88 20.97 22.05 2.09
CA GLU A 88 21.71 23.23 1.63
C GLU A 88 20.94 24.04 0.57
N ALA A 89 21.21 25.34 0.53
CA ALA A 89 20.59 26.24 -0.43
C ALA A 89 20.87 25.82 -1.89
N GLY A 90 19.95 26.16 -2.80
CA GLY A 90 20.04 25.81 -4.22
C GLY A 90 19.38 24.49 -4.61
N TRP A 91 19.73 23.97 -5.79
CA TRP A 91 19.03 22.84 -6.43
C TRP A 91 19.19 21.52 -5.69
N ALA A 92 20.34 21.25 -5.07
CA ALA A 92 20.56 20.03 -4.30
C ALA A 92 19.55 19.91 -3.15
N GLY A 93 19.36 20.97 -2.36
CA GLY A 93 18.36 20.95 -1.30
C GLY A 93 16.92 21.11 -1.77
N ALA A 94 16.69 21.66 -2.96
CA ALA A 94 15.37 21.62 -3.59
C ALA A 94 14.94 20.18 -3.92
N MET A 95 15.84 19.35 -4.46
CA MET A 95 15.54 17.95 -4.77
C MET A 95 15.14 17.16 -3.52
N SER A 96 15.89 17.28 -2.42
CA SER A 96 15.54 16.60 -1.16
C SER A 96 14.18 17.06 -0.60
N ARG A 97 13.84 18.35 -0.76
CA ARG A 97 12.52 18.87 -0.35
C ARG A 97 11.40 18.35 -1.25
N ILE A 98 11.61 18.28 -2.56
CA ILE A 98 10.63 17.71 -3.51
C ILE A 98 10.39 16.22 -3.22
N ASP A 99 11.44 15.45 -2.95
CA ASP A 99 11.32 14.03 -2.59
C ASP A 99 10.50 13.83 -1.29
N ARG A 100 10.75 14.67 -0.29
CA ARG A 100 9.95 14.70 0.95
C ARG A 100 8.47 15.04 0.67
N LEU A 101 8.21 16.05 -0.17
CA LEU A 101 6.84 16.42 -0.55
C LEU A 101 6.13 15.31 -1.33
N GLY A 102 6.83 14.60 -2.22
CA GLY A 102 6.29 13.43 -2.90
C GLY A 102 5.97 12.28 -1.94
N SER A 103 6.81 12.07 -0.91
CA SER A 103 6.52 11.10 0.15
C SER A 103 5.31 11.50 1.00
N GLU A 104 5.16 12.81 1.31
CA GLU A 104 3.99 13.35 2.01
C GLU A 104 2.70 13.15 1.20
N GLU A 105 2.75 13.41 -0.11
CA GLU A 105 1.64 13.17 -1.06
C GLU A 105 1.21 11.70 -1.08
N TRP A 106 2.17 10.77 -1.22
CA TRP A 106 1.89 9.34 -1.16
C TRP A 106 1.30 8.91 0.18
N GLN A 107 1.76 9.49 1.28
CA GLN A 107 1.20 9.20 2.59
C GLN A 107 -0.26 9.67 2.71
N ILE A 108 -0.59 10.86 2.21
CA ILE A 108 -1.96 11.39 2.20
C ILE A 108 -2.89 10.44 1.43
N VAL A 109 -2.52 10.07 0.20
CA VAL A 109 -3.33 9.19 -0.65
C VAL A 109 -3.48 7.81 -0.01
N ARG A 110 -2.40 7.24 0.54
CA ARG A 110 -2.45 5.94 1.23
C ARG A 110 -3.37 5.99 2.45
N GLN A 111 -3.28 7.03 3.27
CA GLN A 111 -4.15 7.21 4.44
C GLN A 111 -5.62 7.36 4.03
N ALA A 112 -5.90 8.11 2.96
CA ALA A 112 -7.24 8.22 2.40
C ALA A 112 -7.78 6.85 1.95
N ALA A 113 -6.98 6.09 1.20
CA ALA A 113 -7.37 4.76 0.74
C ALA A 113 -7.70 3.81 1.91
N ILE A 114 -6.87 3.77 2.96
CA ILE A 114 -7.14 2.96 4.15
C ILE A 114 -8.44 3.40 4.86
N ALA A 115 -8.79 4.68 4.80
CA ALA A 115 -10.00 5.22 5.43
C ALA A 115 -11.31 4.83 4.73
N GLU A 116 -11.20 4.36 3.49
CA GLU A 116 -12.32 3.91 2.67
C GLU A 116 -12.52 2.40 2.73
N ILE A 117 -11.53 1.64 3.20
CA ILE A 117 -11.67 0.19 3.37
C ILE A 117 -12.69 -0.07 4.48
N ASP A 118 -13.75 -0.79 4.16
CA ASP A 118 -14.67 -1.36 5.14
C ASP A 118 -14.08 -2.67 5.66
N LEU A 119 -13.88 -2.76 6.97
CA LEU A 119 -13.34 -3.94 7.67
C LEU A 119 -14.33 -4.51 8.69
N SER A 120 -15.62 -4.16 8.55
CA SER A 120 -16.66 -4.56 9.51
C SER A 120 -16.91 -6.07 9.51
N GLU A 121 -16.79 -6.73 8.37
CA GLU A 121 -16.89 -8.19 8.26
C GLU A 121 -15.70 -8.87 8.93
N GLU A 122 -14.47 -8.45 8.64
CA GLU A 122 -13.25 -8.96 9.25
C GLU A 122 -13.23 -8.76 10.76
N GLN A 123 -13.70 -7.61 11.24
CA GLN A 123 -13.89 -7.35 12.66
C GLN A 123 -14.89 -8.34 13.29
N THR A 124 -16.02 -8.57 12.62
CA THR A 124 -17.04 -9.52 13.09
C THR A 124 -16.49 -10.95 13.16
N ILE A 125 -15.70 -11.35 12.17
CA ILE A 125 -15.04 -12.66 12.14
C ILE A 125 -14.05 -12.79 13.30
N LEU A 126 -13.20 -11.78 13.55
CA LEU A 126 -12.27 -11.78 14.68
C LEU A 126 -13.00 -11.84 16.04
N ASP A 127 -14.14 -11.17 16.17
CA ASP A 127 -14.88 -11.12 17.43
C ASP A 127 -15.70 -12.41 17.68
N THR A 128 -16.15 -13.09 16.62
CA THR A 128 -17.10 -14.22 16.73
C THR A 128 -16.42 -15.58 16.61
N SER A 129 -15.43 -15.70 15.73
CA SER A 129 -14.83 -16.98 15.32
C SER A 129 -13.31 -16.86 15.03
N PRO A 130 -12.49 -16.32 15.95
CA PRO A 130 -11.05 -16.17 15.73
C PRO A 130 -10.30 -17.50 15.58
N GLU A 131 -10.90 -18.61 16.02
CA GLU A 131 -10.38 -19.98 15.88
C GLU A 131 -10.50 -20.56 14.46
N ASP A 132 -11.38 -19.99 13.62
CA ASP A 132 -11.56 -20.42 12.24
C ASP A 132 -10.50 -19.83 11.29
N LEU A 133 -9.68 -18.89 11.79
CA LEU A 133 -8.61 -18.24 11.04
C LEU A 133 -7.25 -18.89 11.29
N GLU A 134 -6.45 -18.98 10.23
CA GLU A 134 -5.02 -19.29 10.40
C GLU A 134 -4.32 -18.15 11.18
N ASP A 135 -3.24 -18.47 11.90
CA ASP A 135 -2.49 -17.48 12.70
C ASP A 135 -2.09 -16.24 11.88
N ASN A 136 -1.64 -16.45 10.63
CA ASN A 136 -1.25 -15.36 9.73
C ASN A 136 -2.43 -14.50 9.26
N GLU A 137 -3.61 -15.10 9.09
CA GLU A 137 -4.83 -14.38 8.66
C GLU A 137 -5.38 -13.53 9.81
N ARG A 138 -5.37 -14.09 11.02
CA ARG A 138 -5.72 -13.35 12.24
C ARG A 138 -4.79 -12.16 12.44
N GLU A 139 -3.48 -12.36 12.37
CA GLU A 139 -2.50 -11.26 12.48
C GLU A 139 -2.69 -10.19 11.39
N LEU A 140 -3.06 -10.60 10.17
CA LEU A 140 -3.37 -9.68 9.08
C LEU A 140 -4.59 -8.81 9.39
N PHE A 141 -5.70 -9.43 9.81
CA PHE A 141 -6.92 -8.69 10.14
C PHE A 141 -6.70 -7.73 11.31
N GLU A 142 -6.03 -8.19 12.37
CA GLU A 142 -5.66 -7.34 13.50
C GLU A 142 -4.81 -6.14 13.06
N ALA A 143 -3.82 -6.35 12.17
CA ALA A 143 -2.98 -5.28 11.66
C ALA A 143 -3.78 -4.27 10.82
N LEU A 144 -4.69 -4.72 9.96
CA LEU A 144 -5.55 -3.87 9.13
C LEU A 144 -6.54 -3.06 9.98
N ILE A 145 -7.21 -3.70 10.92
CA ILE A 145 -8.14 -3.05 11.85
C ILE A 145 -7.42 -2.01 12.70
N LYS A 146 -6.23 -2.34 13.20
CA LYS A 146 -5.39 -1.39 13.95
C LYS A 146 -5.01 -0.18 13.09
N LEU A 147 -4.65 -0.40 11.82
CA LEU A 147 -4.32 0.66 10.87
C LEU A 147 -5.52 1.58 10.61
N GLN A 148 -6.73 1.02 10.48
CA GLN A 148 -7.97 1.77 10.30
C GLN A 148 -8.37 2.53 11.57
N ALA A 149 -8.27 1.89 12.74
CA ALA A 149 -8.59 2.50 14.04
C ALA A 149 -7.75 3.75 14.32
N ARG A 150 -6.47 3.74 13.94
CA ARG A 150 -5.56 4.89 14.08
C ARG A 150 -6.06 6.16 13.38
N GLN A 151 -6.85 6.02 12.34
CA GLN A 151 -7.40 7.17 11.61
C GLN A 151 -8.52 7.88 12.35
N LYS A 152 -9.09 7.22 13.37
CA LYS A 152 -10.11 7.77 14.25
C LYS A 152 -9.49 8.50 15.46
N GLU A 153 -8.17 8.44 15.63
CA GLU A 153 -7.49 9.09 16.76
C GLU A 153 -7.56 10.63 16.71
N ALA A 154 -7.66 11.26 17.88
CA ALA A 154 -7.72 12.72 18.04
C ALA A 154 -6.43 13.47 17.62
N TYR A 155 -5.33 12.74 17.43
CA TYR A 155 -4.05 13.28 16.99
C TYR A 155 -3.65 12.82 15.60
N PHE A 156 -4.60 12.27 14.84
CA PHE A 156 -4.35 11.84 13.47
C PHE A 156 -3.91 13.02 12.60
N LYS A 157 -2.92 12.76 11.75
CA LYS A 157 -2.39 13.70 10.78
C LYS A 157 -2.54 13.13 9.38
N LEU A 158 -3.04 13.95 8.47
CA LEU A 158 -3.12 13.69 7.05
C LEU A 158 -2.00 14.50 6.38
N GLY A 159 -0.90 13.81 6.05
CA GLY A 159 0.37 14.48 5.74
C GLY A 159 0.86 15.31 6.93
N SER A 160 1.16 16.58 6.71
CA SER A 160 1.53 17.53 7.78
C SER A 160 0.33 18.19 8.48
N ALA A 161 -0.88 18.09 7.94
CA ALA A 161 -2.07 18.74 8.49
C ALA A 161 -2.73 17.86 9.58
N ARG A 162 -3.29 18.50 10.61
CA ARG A 162 -4.09 17.80 11.63
C ARG A 162 -5.47 17.46 11.06
N ALA A 163 -5.88 16.20 11.18
CA ALA A 163 -7.15 15.69 10.66
C ALA A 163 -7.80 14.81 11.73
N GLU A 164 -8.25 15.43 12.82
CA GLU A 164 -8.87 14.71 13.95
C GLU A 164 -10.11 13.95 13.49
N GLY A 165 -10.25 12.69 13.91
CA GLY A 165 -11.43 11.88 13.58
C GLY A 165 -11.60 11.60 12.09
N PHE A 166 -10.54 11.68 11.28
CA PHE A 166 -10.61 11.53 9.83
C PHE A 166 -11.35 10.25 9.39
N GLY A 167 -11.14 9.13 10.08
CA GLY A 167 -11.80 7.86 9.79
C GLY A 167 -13.33 7.87 9.96
N GLU A 168 -13.87 8.79 10.77
CA GLU A 168 -15.30 8.90 11.10
C GLU A 168 -16.06 9.91 10.23
N LEU A 169 -15.34 10.70 9.44
CA LEU A 169 -15.92 11.68 8.53
C LEU A 169 -16.74 10.99 7.42
N SER A 170 -17.71 11.73 6.87
CA SER A 170 -18.39 11.31 5.63
C SER A 170 -17.42 11.24 4.46
N SER A 171 -17.77 10.49 3.41
CA SER A 171 -16.89 10.37 2.22
C SER A 171 -16.61 11.73 1.56
N GLU A 172 -17.60 12.64 1.53
CA GLU A 172 -17.43 13.99 0.97
C GLU A 172 -16.45 14.82 1.82
N GLU A 173 -16.58 14.78 3.15
CA GLU A 173 -15.66 15.47 4.06
C GLU A 173 -14.24 14.89 3.98
N LYS A 174 -14.11 13.56 3.90
CA LYS A 174 -12.81 12.89 3.68
C LYS A 174 -12.16 13.39 2.39
N GLN A 175 -12.92 13.41 1.29
CA GLN A 175 -12.44 13.88 -0.01
C GLN A 175 -11.99 15.34 0.06
N GLN A 176 -12.76 16.22 0.70
CA GLN A 176 -12.39 17.63 0.86
C GLN A 176 -11.08 17.78 1.65
N ARG A 177 -10.94 17.06 2.77
CA ARG A 177 -9.71 17.11 3.59
C ARG A 177 -8.48 16.61 2.84
N VAL A 178 -8.64 15.58 2.01
CA VAL A 178 -7.56 15.06 1.15
C VAL A 178 -7.19 16.11 0.10
N GLN A 179 -8.17 16.74 -0.56
CA GLN A 179 -7.91 17.80 -1.53
C GLN A 179 -7.19 18.99 -0.90
N ASP A 180 -7.62 19.44 0.29
CA ASP A 180 -6.98 20.53 1.02
C ASP A 180 -5.52 20.19 1.35
N ALA A 181 -5.26 18.96 1.80
CA ALA A 181 -3.92 18.49 2.12
C ALA A 181 -3.01 18.41 0.88
N LEU A 182 -3.53 17.91 -0.25
CA LEU A 182 -2.79 17.85 -1.51
C LEU A 182 -2.50 19.25 -2.07
N ALA A 183 -3.46 20.18 -2.00
CA ALA A 183 -3.28 21.56 -2.39
C ALA A 183 -2.17 22.24 -1.57
N ALA A 184 -2.09 21.97 -0.26
CA ALA A 184 -1.02 22.46 0.59
C ALA A 184 0.36 21.90 0.19
N VAL A 185 0.45 20.64 -0.22
CA VAL A 185 1.69 20.04 -0.75
C VAL A 185 2.11 20.69 -2.07
N GLU A 186 1.15 20.95 -2.97
CA GLU A 186 1.40 21.64 -4.24
C GLU A 186 1.92 23.07 -4.03
N GLN A 187 1.32 23.82 -3.09
CA GLN A 187 1.79 25.15 -2.73
C GLN A 187 3.25 25.11 -2.24
N LYS A 188 3.58 24.22 -1.30
CA LYS A 188 4.95 24.05 -0.79
C LYS A 188 5.93 23.71 -1.93
N ARG A 189 5.50 22.90 -2.90
CA ARG A 189 6.32 22.55 -4.07
C ARG A 189 6.64 23.78 -4.92
N ALA A 190 5.65 24.62 -5.19
CA ALA A 190 5.84 25.88 -5.93
C ALA A 190 6.80 26.84 -5.20
N GLU A 191 6.72 26.94 -3.87
CA GLU A 191 7.63 27.73 -3.04
C GLU A 191 9.07 27.22 -3.14
N VAL A 192 9.29 25.90 -3.04
CA VAL A 192 10.61 25.27 -3.17
C VAL A 192 11.22 25.55 -4.55
N LEU A 193 10.45 25.42 -5.63
CA LEU A 193 10.91 25.67 -6.99
C LEU A 193 11.27 27.14 -7.23
N THR A 194 10.47 28.06 -6.69
CA THR A 194 10.71 29.50 -6.78
C THR A 194 12.01 29.87 -6.06
N HIS A 195 12.20 29.37 -4.84
CA HIS A 195 13.40 29.62 -4.05
C HIS A 195 14.67 29.01 -4.68
N ALA A 196 14.56 27.80 -5.23
CA ALA A 196 15.67 27.14 -5.94
C ALA A 196 16.13 27.93 -7.17
N SER A 197 15.16 28.46 -7.93
CA SER A 197 15.43 29.28 -9.11
C SER A 197 16.11 30.61 -8.76
N ALA A 198 15.69 31.26 -7.67
CA ALA A 198 16.28 32.52 -7.21
C ALA A 198 17.72 32.37 -6.69
N THR A 199 18.08 31.21 -6.15
CA THR A 199 19.39 30.95 -5.53
C THR A 199 20.42 30.39 -6.53
N SER A 200 20.02 30.15 -7.78
CA SER A 200 20.91 29.60 -8.80
C SER A 200 21.98 30.62 -9.21
N PRO A 201 23.29 30.33 -9.04
CA PRO A 201 24.37 31.28 -9.31
C PRO A 201 24.45 31.71 -10.79
N MET A 202 23.84 30.97 -11.72
CA MET A 202 23.72 31.39 -13.13
C MET A 202 22.87 32.65 -13.32
N ALA A 203 21.94 32.96 -12.41
CA ALA A 203 21.18 34.22 -12.48
C ALA A 203 22.05 35.43 -12.16
N ALA A 204 23.06 35.28 -11.28
CA ALA A 204 23.97 36.37 -10.90
C ALA A 204 24.99 36.71 -12.01
N SER A 205 25.45 35.72 -12.78
CA SER A 205 26.45 35.93 -13.85
C SER A 205 25.92 36.70 -15.07
N ARG A 206 24.60 36.91 -15.21
CA ARG A 206 24.00 37.61 -16.36
C ARG A 206 23.82 39.12 -16.16
N ALA A 207 24.19 39.64 -14.99
CA ALA A 207 24.00 41.04 -14.61
C ALA A 207 25.28 41.89 -14.60
N GLU A 208 26.45 41.35 -14.97
CA GLU A 208 27.64 42.19 -15.18
C GLU A 208 27.54 42.91 -16.54
N PRO A 209 27.38 44.25 -16.56
CA PRO A 209 27.45 45.00 -17.81
C PRO A 209 28.87 44.85 -18.40
N PRO A 210 29.00 44.86 -19.74
CA PRO A 210 30.33 44.87 -20.35
C PRO A 210 31.11 46.06 -19.80
N GLY A 211 32.26 45.78 -19.18
CA GLY A 211 33.16 46.80 -18.67
C GLY A 211 33.51 47.80 -19.77
N PRO A 212 33.77 49.08 -19.42
CA PRO A 212 34.08 50.11 -20.41
C PRO A 212 35.28 49.66 -21.25
N ALA A 213 35.14 49.79 -22.57
CA ALA A 213 36.27 49.59 -23.48
C ALA A 213 37.29 50.70 -23.21
N ASP A 214 38.47 50.32 -22.76
CA ASP A 214 39.61 51.23 -22.68
C ASP A 214 40.07 51.56 -24.10
N ASP A 215 39.96 52.84 -24.47
CA ASP A 215 40.49 53.46 -25.71
C ASP A 215 41.97 53.83 -25.58
#